data_AF-A0A7S1V882-F1
#
_entry.id   AF-A0A7S1V882-F1
#
_cell.length_a   1.000
_cell.length_b   1.000
_cell.length_c   1.000
_cell.angle_alpha   90.00
_cell.angle_beta   90.00
_cell.angle_gamma   90.00
#
_symmetry.space_group_name_H-M   'P 1'
#
loop_
_entity.id
_entity.type
_entity.pdbx_description
1 polymer ?
#
loop_
_entity_poly.entity_id
_entity_poly.type
_entity_poly.pdbx_seq_one_letter_code
_entity_poly.pdbx_strand_id
1 'polypeptide(L)'
;QEVRTVRFDRLVSVRETLHVNNITEEEKGNYWYCKEDFMDMKKESQATVDWIDNGQQQKKKPKNQSCRGLEFRTRAGSRKRHLNKLNGLAAVLDEQELQFFRGIKCEVKLANVYQRISAECQM
;
A
#
# COMPACT_ATOMS: atom_id res chain seq x y z
N GLN A 1 -0.46 -9.73 -34.70
CA GLN A 1 -0.64 -9.17 -33.33
C GLN A 1 -1.49 -7.92 -33.46
N GLU A 2 -2.69 -7.89 -32.89
CA GLU A 2 -3.51 -6.67 -32.87
C GLU A 2 -2.98 -5.71 -31.81
N VAL A 3 -2.71 -4.46 -32.22
CA VAL A 3 -2.27 -3.40 -31.32
C VAL A 3 -3.50 -2.80 -30.64
N ARG A 4 -3.74 -3.16 -29.38
CA ARG A 4 -4.76 -2.50 -28.56
C ARG A 4 -4.29 -1.07 -28.27
N THR A 5 -5.04 -0.09 -28.76
CA THR A 5 -4.79 1.33 -28.49
C THR A 5 -5.76 1.83 -27.44
N VAL A 6 -5.24 2.34 -26.32
CA VAL A 6 -6.04 2.98 -25.27
C VAL A 6 -6.31 4.42 -25.70
N ARG A 7 -7.58 4.84 -25.62
CA ARG A 7 -7.99 6.23 -25.82
C ARG A 7 -8.80 6.67 -24.62
N PHE A 8 -8.58 7.89 -24.18
CA PHE A 8 -9.37 8.51 -23.12
C PHE A 8 -10.51 9.31 -23.74
N ASP A 9 -11.67 9.26 -23.10
CA ASP A 9 -12.77 10.12 -23.48
C ASP A 9 -12.37 11.59 -23.23
N ARG A 10 -12.71 12.47 -24.16
CA ARG A 10 -12.43 13.91 -24.03
C ARG A 10 -13.42 14.59 -23.09
N LEU A 11 -14.58 13.96 -22.88
CA LEU A 11 -15.65 14.49 -22.06
C LEU A 11 -15.74 13.66 -20.78
N VAL A 12 -15.38 14.26 -19.66
CA VAL A 12 -15.56 13.66 -18.33
C VAL A 12 -16.87 14.19 -17.76
N SER A 13 -17.86 13.32 -17.59
CA SER A 13 -19.06 13.64 -16.83
C SER A 13 -18.71 13.65 -15.35
N VAL A 14 -18.78 14.81 -14.73
CA VAL A 14 -18.63 14.96 -13.28
C VAL A 14 -20.02 15.10 -12.68
N ARG A 15 -20.31 14.32 -11.64
CA ARG A 15 -21.53 14.45 -10.84
C ARG A 15 -21.18 15.08 -9.51
N GLU A 16 -22.03 15.98 -9.05
CA GLU A 16 -21.90 16.52 -7.71
C GLU A 16 -22.05 15.38 -6.70
N THR A 17 -21.06 15.25 -5.81
CA THR A 17 -21.05 14.25 -4.76
C THR A 17 -21.42 14.94 -3.46
N LEU A 18 -22.35 14.37 -2.72
CA LEU A 18 -22.79 14.92 -1.43
C LEU A 18 -21.58 15.00 -0.49
N HIS A 19 -21.31 16.19 0.05
CA HIS A 19 -20.25 16.38 1.03
C HIS A 19 -20.59 15.60 2.32
N VAL A 20 -19.60 15.01 2.98
CA VAL A 20 -19.81 14.16 4.18
C VAL A 20 -20.57 14.87 5.31
N ASN A 21 -20.35 16.18 5.45
CA ASN A 21 -21.06 17.01 6.45
C ASN A 21 -22.51 17.30 6.10
N ASN A 22 -22.92 17.07 4.84
CA ASN A 22 -24.29 17.27 4.36
C ASN A 22 -25.11 15.98 4.40
N ILE A 23 -24.54 14.89 4.92
CA ILE A 23 -25.21 13.60 5.06
C ILE A 23 -26.03 13.62 6.34
N THR A 24 -27.32 13.33 6.21
CA THR A 24 -28.25 13.26 7.34
C THR A 24 -27.96 12.04 8.24
N GLU A 25 -28.38 12.09 9.50
CA GLU A 25 -28.23 10.94 10.41
C GLU A 25 -29.05 9.73 9.94
N GLU A 26 -30.17 9.94 9.25
CA GLU A 26 -30.96 8.87 8.63
C GLU A 26 -30.17 8.17 7.51
N GLU A 27 -29.53 8.93 6.63
CA GLU A 27 -28.67 8.37 5.58
C GLU A 27 -27.46 7.64 6.16
N LYS A 28 -26.86 8.15 7.25
CA LYS A 28 -25.79 7.45 7.98
C LYS A 28 -26.29 6.15 8.62
N GLY A 29 -27.52 6.12 9.13
CA GLY A 29 -28.16 4.92 9.64
C GLY A 29 -28.36 3.84 8.55
N ASN A 30 -28.48 4.26 7.29
CA ASN A 30 -28.60 3.39 6.13
C ASN A 30 -27.24 2.95 5.53
N TYR A 31 -26.11 3.30 6.15
CA TYR A 31 -24.81 2.83 5.68
C TYR A 31 -24.66 1.32 5.86
N TRP A 32 -23.97 0.69 4.91
CA TRP A 32 -23.64 -0.74 5.01
C TRP A 32 -22.81 -1.11 6.22
N TYR A 33 -22.01 -0.17 6.73
CA TYR A 33 -21.17 -0.38 7.90
C TYR A 33 -21.28 0.82 8.83
N CYS A 34 -21.60 0.56 10.08
CA CYS A 34 -21.56 1.55 11.14
C CYS A 34 -20.15 1.62 11.74
N LYS A 35 -19.95 2.59 12.65
CA LYS A 35 -18.66 2.77 13.32
C LYS A 35 -18.24 1.53 14.11
N GLU A 36 -19.20 0.85 14.71
CA GLU A 36 -19.01 -0.36 15.50
C GLU A 36 -18.49 -1.50 14.62
N ASP A 37 -19.07 -1.68 13.42
CA ASP A 37 -18.59 -2.66 12.43
C ASP A 37 -17.13 -2.40 12.06
N PHE A 38 -16.77 -1.14 11.80
CA PHE A 38 -15.38 -0.76 11.52
C PHE A 38 -14.44 -1.06 12.68
N MET A 39 -14.89 -0.82 13.91
CA MET A 39 -14.10 -1.12 15.10
C MET A 39 -13.87 -2.62 15.25
N ASP A 40 -14.87 -3.44 14.95
CA ASP A 40 -14.75 -4.90 15.03
C ASP A 40 -13.86 -5.46 13.91
N MET A 41 -14.03 -4.99 12.66
CA MET A 41 -13.10 -5.30 11.55
C MET A 41 -11.65 -4.94 11.90
N LYS A 42 -11.43 -3.82 12.60
CA LYS A 42 -10.10 -3.39 13.04
C LYS A 42 -9.54 -4.31 14.12
N LYS A 43 -10.34 -4.70 15.12
CA LYS A 43 -9.93 -5.64 16.17
C LYS A 43 -9.55 -6.99 15.57
N GLU A 44 -10.34 -7.48 14.63
CA GLU A 44 -10.08 -8.72 13.90
C GLU A 44 -8.75 -8.68 13.14
N SER A 45 -8.52 -7.59 12.39
CA SER A 45 -7.25 -7.38 11.68
C SER A 45 -6.07 -7.34 12.65
N GLN A 46 -6.21 -6.67 13.79
CA GLN A 46 -5.16 -6.61 14.82
C GLN A 46 -4.88 -7.98 15.43
N ALA A 47 -5.91 -8.77 15.73
CA ALA A 47 -5.75 -10.13 16.25
C ALA A 47 -4.98 -11.04 15.28
N THR A 48 -5.23 -10.91 13.96
CA THR A 48 -4.42 -11.62 12.94
C THR A 48 -2.96 -11.16 12.96
N VAL A 49 -2.71 -9.85 13.04
CA VAL A 49 -1.34 -9.31 13.08
C VAL A 49 -0.59 -9.83 14.30
N ASP A 50 -1.22 -9.78 15.48
CA ASP A 50 -0.63 -10.28 16.73
C ASP A 50 -0.37 -11.79 16.66
N TRP A 51 -1.26 -12.56 16.02
CA TRP A 51 -1.08 -13.98 15.78
C TRP A 51 0.14 -14.28 14.89
N ILE A 52 0.35 -13.50 13.82
CA ILE A 52 1.52 -13.63 12.94
C ILE A 52 2.80 -13.25 13.68
N ASP A 53 2.80 -12.12 14.39
CA ASP A 53 3.96 -11.62 15.13
C ASP A 53 4.42 -12.57 16.24
N ASN A 54 3.49 -13.28 16.87
CA ASN A 54 3.80 -14.28 17.90
C ASN A 54 4.17 -15.65 17.30
N GLY A 55 4.51 -15.72 16.01
CA GLY A 55 5.01 -16.93 15.35
C GLY A 55 3.99 -18.05 15.26
N GLN A 56 2.69 -17.73 15.18
CA GLN A 56 1.60 -18.70 15.10
C GLN A 56 1.50 -19.66 16.30
N GLN A 57 2.19 -19.37 17.42
CA GLN A 57 2.22 -20.22 18.61
C GLN A 57 0.89 -20.26 19.37
N GLN A 58 -0.03 -19.34 19.06
CA GLN A 58 -1.39 -19.41 19.59
C GLN A 58 -2.13 -20.61 18.98
N LYS A 59 -2.64 -21.48 19.85
CA LYS A 59 -3.30 -22.76 19.54
C LYS A 59 -4.46 -22.70 18.54
N LYS A 60 -4.98 -21.51 18.21
CA LYS A 60 -6.05 -21.32 17.25
C LYS A 60 -5.76 -20.10 16.37
N LYS A 61 -5.59 -20.34 15.07
CA LYS A 61 -5.69 -19.29 14.05
C LYS A 61 -7.08 -18.64 14.15
N PRO A 62 -7.21 -17.31 14.03
CA PRO A 62 -8.51 -16.68 13.94
C PRO A 62 -9.31 -17.29 12.78
N LYS A 63 -10.54 -17.75 13.06
CA LYS A 63 -11.38 -18.42 12.04
C LYS A 63 -11.72 -17.45 10.92
N ASN A 64 -11.71 -17.95 9.68
CA ASN A 64 -12.03 -17.20 8.45
C ASN A 64 -11.17 -15.95 8.16
N GLN A 65 -10.04 -15.75 8.84
CA GLN A 65 -9.17 -14.58 8.59
C GLN A 65 -8.05 -14.92 7.60
N SER A 66 -7.88 -14.02 6.63
CA SER A 66 -6.78 -14.03 5.67
C SER A 66 -5.61 -13.23 6.24
N CYS A 67 -4.40 -13.76 6.11
CA CYS A 67 -3.19 -13.00 6.45
C CYS A 67 -2.78 -12.04 5.32
N ARG A 68 -3.38 -12.19 4.12
CA ARG A 68 -3.05 -11.36 2.95
C ARG A 68 -3.49 -9.92 3.17
N GLY A 69 -2.61 -8.98 2.86
CA GLY A 69 -2.82 -7.54 3.07
C GLY A 69 -2.44 -7.06 4.48
N LEU A 70 -2.11 -7.96 5.40
CA LEU A 70 -1.69 -7.64 6.77
C LEU A 70 -0.19 -7.85 7.00
N GLU A 71 0.55 -8.33 6.00
CA GLU A 71 1.98 -8.63 6.09
C GLU A 71 2.77 -7.41 6.56
N PHE A 72 2.47 -6.23 6.01
CA PHE A 72 3.13 -4.97 6.38
C PHE A 72 2.68 -4.38 7.71
N ARG A 73 1.62 -4.91 8.33
CA ARG A 73 1.15 -4.49 9.65
C ARG A 73 1.88 -5.21 10.78
N THR A 74 2.51 -6.35 10.48
CA THR A 74 3.42 -7.05 11.40
C THR A 74 4.64 -6.22 11.74
N ARG A 75 5.27 -6.45 12.89
CA ARG A 75 6.53 -5.77 13.26
C ARG A 75 7.62 -6.03 12.24
N ALA A 76 7.75 -7.28 11.81
CA ALA A 76 8.76 -7.68 10.82
C ALA A 76 8.49 -7.05 9.44
N GLY A 77 7.26 -7.13 8.94
CA GLY A 77 6.88 -6.59 7.64
C GLY A 77 6.92 -5.06 7.59
N SER A 78 6.54 -4.38 8.68
CA SER A 78 6.66 -2.92 8.79
C SER A 78 8.13 -2.48 8.74
N ARG A 79 9.01 -3.16 9.50
CA ARG A 79 10.47 -2.92 9.44
C ARG A 79 11.03 -3.19 8.05
N LYS A 80 10.67 -4.32 7.42
CA LYS A 80 11.11 -4.67 6.06
C LYS A 80 10.70 -3.60 5.06
N ARG A 81 9.45 -3.13 5.09
CA ARG A 81 8.96 -2.07 4.21
C ARG A 81 9.71 -0.76 4.41
N HIS A 82 9.93 -0.37 5.66
CA HIS A 82 10.68 0.84 5.98
C HIS A 82 12.11 0.75 5.47
N LEU A 83 12.80 -0.36 5.73
CA LEU A 83 14.16 -0.60 5.28
C LEU A 83 14.27 -0.60 3.75
N ASN A 84 13.36 -1.28 3.04
CA ASN A 84 13.35 -1.28 1.58
C ASN A 84 13.18 0.13 1.00
N LYS A 85 12.35 0.98 1.63
CA LYS A 85 12.22 2.39 1.23
C LYS A 85 13.52 3.16 1.43
N LEU A 86 14.18 3.00 2.59
CA LEU A 86 15.46 3.66 2.88
C LEU A 86 16.56 3.19 1.92
N ASN A 87 16.66 1.89 1.68
CA ASN A 87 17.63 1.32 0.76
C ASN A 87 17.41 1.83 -0.67
N GLY A 88 16.16 1.94 -1.12
CA GLY A 88 15.84 2.49 -2.44
C GLY A 88 16.25 3.96 -2.56
N LEU A 89 16.01 4.76 -1.51
CA LEU A 89 16.45 6.15 -1.44
C LEU A 89 17.98 6.27 -1.47
N ALA A 90 18.66 5.51 -0.60
CA ALA A 90 20.13 5.50 -0.53
C ALA A 90 20.74 5.15 -1.89
N ALA A 91 20.28 4.09 -2.54
CA ALA A 91 20.79 3.66 -3.83
C ALA A 91 20.61 4.73 -4.93
N VAL A 92 19.50 5.48 -4.91
CA VAL A 92 19.28 6.60 -5.83
C VAL A 92 20.24 7.75 -5.53
N LEU A 93 20.43 8.10 -4.26
CA LEU A 93 21.34 9.17 -3.86
C LEU A 93 22.79 8.85 -4.23
N ASP A 94 23.23 7.61 -4.01
CA ASP A 94 24.56 7.14 -4.39
C ASP A 94 24.78 7.23 -5.91
N GLU A 95 23.80 6.84 -6.72
CA GLU A 95 23.88 6.97 -8.18
C GLU A 95 23.82 8.44 -8.63
N GLN A 96 23.06 9.31 -7.95
CA GLN A 96 23.05 10.75 -8.23
C GLN A 96 24.42 11.38 -7.95
N GLU A 97 25.05 11.03 -6.83
CA GLU A 97 26.40 11.49 -6.48
C GLU A 97 27.42 11.01 -7.52
N LEU A 98 27.34 9.74 -7.94
CA LEU A 98 28.20 9.20 -8.99
C LEU A 98 28.02 9.94 -10.33
N GLN A 99 26.77 10.25 -10.70
CA GLN A 99 26.43 11.01 -11.89
C GLN A 99 26.98 12.45 -11.81
N PHE A 100 26.86 13.09 -10.64
CA PHE A 100 27.40 14.42 -10.38
C PHE A 100 28.92 14.46 -10.59
N PHE A 101 29.67 13.55 -9.96
CA PHE A 101 31.13 13.50 -10.11
C PHE A 101 31.59 13.19 -11.54
N ARG A 102 30.76 12.53 -12.34
CA ARG A 102 31.05 12.19 -13.74
C ARG A 102 30.54 13.22 -14.74
N GLY A 103 29.81 14.24 -14.29
CA GLY A 103 29.16 15.22 -15.18
C GLY A 103 28.11 14.59 -16.11
N ILE A 104 27.49 13.47 -15.70
CA ILE A 104 26.48 12.75 -16.48
C ILE A 104 25.11 12.99 -15.86
N LYS A 105 24.05 13.01 -16.67
CA LYS A 105 22.66 12.97 -16.20
C LYS A 105 21.90 11.88 -16.93
N CYS A 106 21.47 10.84 -16.20
CA CYS A 106 20.78 9.69 -16.78
C CYS A 106 19.67 9.19 -15.85
N GLU A 107 18.43 9.56 -16.16
CA GLU A 107 17.24 9.21 -15.39
C GLU A 107 16.94 7.70 -15.43
N VAL A 108 17.22 7.06 -16.57
CA VAL A 108 17.05 5.61 -16.74
C VAL A 108 17.91 4.82 -15.76
N LYS A 109 19.14 5.27 -15.48
CA LYS A 109 20.01 4.63 -14.49
C LYS A 109 19.45 4.75 -13.07
N LEU A 110 18.96 5.93 -12.70
CA LEU A 110 18.32 6.16 -11.40
C LEU A 110 17.09 5.25 -11.23
N ALA A 111 16.25 5.16 -12.26
CA ALA A 111 15.09 4.29 -12.28
C ALA A 111 15.49 2.82 -12.12
N ASN A 112 16.51 2.36 -12.86
CA ASN A 112 16.98 0.97 -12.79
C ASN A 112 17.55 0.61 -11.41
N VAL A 113 18.30 1.51 -10.79
CA VAL A 113 18.87 1.30 -9.45
C VAL A 113 17.76 1.21 -8.41
N TYR A 114 16.78 2.11 -8.44
CA TYR A 114 15.61 2.03 -7.57
C TYR A 114 14.79 0.76 -7.82
N GLN A 115 14.56 0.41 -9.09
CA GLN A 115 13.78 -0.77 -9.48
C GLN A 115 14.40 -2.04 -8.91
N ARG A 116 15.72 -2.19 -8.99
CA ARG A 116 16.44 -3.35 -8.42
C ARG A 116 16.16 -3.56 -6.93
N ILE A 117 16.15 -2.49 -6.14
CA ILE A 117 15.85 -2.57 -4.70
C ILE A 117 14.36 -2.83 -4.45
N SER A 118 13.50 -2.16 -5.22
CA SER A 118 12.04 -2.25 -5.07
C SER A 118 11.42 -3.53 -5.63
N ALA A 119 12.18 -4.35 -6.36
CA ALA A 119 11.70 -5.60 -6.97
C ALA A 119 11.09 -6.56 -5.95
N GLU A 120 11.65 -6.63 -4.74
CA GLU A 120 11.11 -7.44 -3.65
C GLU A 120 9.71 -6.99 -3.17
N CYS A 121 9.31 -5.76 -3.50
CA CYS A 121 8.02 -5.19 -3.13
C CYS A 121 6.97 -5.30 -4.25
N GLN A 122 7.32 -5.85 -5.42
CA GLN A 122 6.45 -5.98 -6.59
C GLN A 122 5.78 -7.36 -6.72
N MET A 123 6.04 -8.27 -5.78
CA MET A 123 5.36 -9.57 -5.64
C MET A 123 4.31 -9.53 -4.54
#